data_AF-A0A8T6WXE6-F1
#
_entry.id   AF-A0A8T6WXE6-F1
#
_cell.length_a   1.000
_cell.length_b   1.000
_cell.length_c   1.000
_cell.angle_alpha   90.00
_cell.angle_beta   90.00
_cell.angle_gamma   90.00
#
_symmetry.space_group_name_H-M   'P 1'
#
loop_
_entity.id
_entity.type
_entity.pdbx_description
1 polymer ?
#
loop_
_entity_poly.entity_id
_entity_poly.type
_entity_poly.pdbx_seq_one_letter_code
_entity_poly.pdbx_strand_id
1 'polypeptide(L)'
;MIEKVCKNSSVFKLLEKHEIGFHSSSHSVKPRIFEYADLPNYDDAMRVSLRRETSKIDPFSGKIVGSGGILYLRECFPEKNIESFRAPFDYFLPPHLEALKKLRFKFIFSGDLCEEPVFYKGLTFYPRALFIDGVASKILQINYLSNFWVDSFLEGAYRRVMVSALHPCQLVFNNSGEKLLKFHFKNPMYPFYLKQKGSWKT
;
A
#
# COMPACT_ATOMS: atom_id res chain seq x y z
N MET A 1 4.66 12.15 -3.61
CA MET A 1 5.83 11.34 -3.19
C MET A 1 6.64 10.89 -4.41
N ILE A 2 5.98 10.35 -5.45
CA ILE A 2 6.61 9.97 -6.72
C ILE A 2 7.39 11.10 -7.41
N GLU A 3 6.91 12.35 -7.38
CA GLU A 3 7.64 13.52 -7.91
C GLU A 3 9.06 13.64 -7.34
N LYS A 4 9.27 13.26 -6.07
CA LYS A 4 10.59 13.31 -5.44
C LYS A 4 11.50 12.17 -5.92
N VAL A 5 10.91 11.02 -6.24
CA VAL A 5 11.62 9.86 -6.80
C VAL A 5 12.06 10.16 -8.23
N CYS A 6 11.17 10.68 -9.08
CA CYS A 6 11.51 11.02 -10.47
C CYS A 6 12.58 12.13 -10.57
N LYS A 7 12.65 13.03 -9.58
CA LYS A 7 13.70 14.06 -9.49
C LYS A 7 15.03 13.56 -8.94
N ASN A 8 15.07 12.37 -8.33
CA ASN A 8 16.30 11.77 -7.82
C ASN A 8 16.85 10.76 -8.84
N SER A 9 17.80 11.19 -9.66
CA SER A 9 18.38 10.39 -10.75
C SER A 9 18.96 9.05 -10.29
N SER A 10 19.55 8.99 -9.09
CA SER A 10 20.12 7.76 -8.55
C SER A 10 19.06 6.70 -8.24
N VAL A 11 17.97 7.10 -7.56
CA VAL A 11 16.86 6.19 -7.24
C VAL A 11 16.11 5.79 -8.51
N PHE A 12 15.86 6.75 -9.39
CA PHE A 12 15.17 6.51 -10.66
C PHE A 12 15.89 5.44 -11.49
N LYS A 13 17.22 5.55 -11.65
CA LYS A 13 18.04 4.58 -12.39
C LYS A 13 18.04 3.18 -11.77
N LEU A 14 17.94 3.09 -10.43
CA LEU A 14 17.82 1.79 -9.76
C LEU A 14 16.46 1.15 -10.02
N LEU A 15 15.39 1.93 -10.02
CA LEU A 15 14.03 1.46 -10.28
C LEU A 15 13.80 1.03 -11.74
N GLU A 16 14.56 1.58 -12.68
CA GLU A 16 14.45 1.27 -14.12
C GLU A 16 14.60 -0.22 -14.44
N LYS A 17 15.36 -0.97 -13.63
CA LYS A 17 15.54 -2.42 -13.82
C LYS A 17 14.41 -3.27 -13.26
N HIS A 18 13.48 -2.67 -12.52
CA HIS A 18 12.41 -3.36 -11.84
C HIS A 18 11.07 -3.15 -12.56
N GLU A 19 10.12 -4.04 -12.25
CA GLU A 19 8.71 -3.78 -12.50
C GLU A 19 8.22 -2.70 -11.54
N ILE A 20 7.37 -1.82 -12.07
CA ILE A 20 6.80 -0.72 -11.30
C ILE A 20 5.31 -0.98 -11.15
N GLY A 21 4.87 -1.09 -9.89
CA GLY A 21 3.46 -1.15 -9.53
C GLY A 21 2.97 0.15 -8.90
N PHE A 22 1.66 0.35 -8.94
CA PHE A 22 1.03 1.51 -8.32
C PHE A 22 0.48 1.18 -6.94
N HIS A 23 0.91 1.94 -5.95
CA HIS A 23 0.38 1.89 -4.61
C HIS A 23 -0.47 3.13 -4.37
N SER A 24 -1.79 2.96 -4.30
CA SER A 24 -2.85 3.99 -4.28
C SER A 24 -2.42 5.40 -3.86
N SER A 25 -2.99 6.41 -4.52
CA SER A 25 -2.78 7.83 -4.16
C SER A 25 -3.24 8.18 -2.74
N SER A 26 -4.19 7.43 -2.18
CA SER A 26 -4.75 7.66 -0.84
C SER A 26 -4.09 6.78 0.23
N HIS A 27 -2.81 6.42 0.03
CA HIS A 27 -2.08 5.59 0.99
C HIS A 27 -1.95 6.26 2.36
N SER A 28 -2.48 5.62 3.42
CA SER A 28 -2.44 6.07 4.81
C SER A 28 -3.08 7.44 5.10
N VAL A 29 -3.97 7.93 4.23
CA VAL A 29 -4.67 9.21 4.42
C VAL A 29 -6.18 9.03 4.34
N LYS A 30 -6.94 9.75 5.16
CA LYS A 30 -8.41 9.80 5.07
C LYS A 30 -8.85 10.83 4.04
N PRO A 31 -9.95 10.61 3.31
CA PRO A 31 -10.69 9.36 3.25
C PRO A 31 -9.89 8.28 2.50
N ARG A 32 -10.05 7.03 2.95
CA ARG A 32 -9.57 5.78 2.34
C ARG A 32 -10.63 5.23 1.39
N ILE A 33 -10.30 4.14 0.69
CA ILE A 33 -11.15 3.58 -0.38
C ILE A 33 -12.61 3.40 0.06
N PHE A 34 -12.87 2.78 1.22
CA PHE A 34 -14.24 2.69 1.75
C PHE A 34 -14.86 4.06 1.98
N GLU A 35 -14.14 4.97 2.62
CA GLU A 35 -14.67 6.26 3.05
C GLU A 35 -14.97 7.21 1.87
N TYR A 36 -14.32 7.08 0.70
CA TYR A 36 -14.59 7.91 -0.48
C TYR A 36 -15.35 7.22 -1.60
N ALA A 37 -15.48 5.89 -1.56
CA ALA A 37 -16.23 5.12 -2.55
C ALA A 37 -17.54 4.53 -1.98
N ASP A 38 -17.85 4.77 -0.71
CA ASP A 38 -19.15 4.49 -0.10
C ASP A 38 -20.10 5.67 -0.31
N LEU A 39 -20.50 5.87 -1.57
CA LEU A 39 -21.50 6.86 -1.97
C LEU A 39 -22.79 6.15 -2.37
N PRO A 40 -23.99 6.77 -2.16
CA PRO A 40 -25.26 6.14 -2.49
C PRO A 40 -25.42 5.75 -3.97
N ASN A 41 -24.70 6.44 -4.87
CA ASN A 41 -24.70 6.18 -6.29
C ASN A 41 -23.39 5.50 -6.73
N TYR A 42 -23.53 4.37 -7.43
CA TYR A 42 -22.40 3.56 -7.89
C TYR A 42 -21.47 4.32 -8.85
N ASP A 43 -22.04 5.06 -9.81
CA ASP A 43 -21.25 5.81 -10.79
C ASP A 43 -20.51 6.97 -10.14
N ASP A 44 -21.10 7.62 -9.14
CA ASP A 44 -20.42 8.62 -8.32
C ASP A 44 -19.25 8.03 -7.55
N ALA A 45 -19.45 6.91 -6.87
CA ALA A 45 -18.38 6.20 -6.17
C ALA A 45 -17.21 5.81 -7.09
N MET A 46 -17.53 5.32 -8.30
CA MET A 46 -16.55 4.98 -9.32
C MET A 46 -15.83 6.22 -9.87
N ARG A 47 -16.54 7.33 -10.11
CA ARG A 47 -15.93 8.62 -10.51
C ARG A 47 -15.01 9.18 -9.44
N VAL A 48 -15.39 9.15 -8.16
CA VAL A 48 -14.55 9.62 -7.05
C VAL A 48 -13.31 8.73 -6.91
N SER A 49 -13.48 7.42 -7.06
CA SER A 49 -12.36 6.47 -7.08
C SER A 49 -11.36 6.79 -8.19
N LEU A 50 -11.83 6.95 -9.42
CA LEU A 50 -11.00 7.36 -10.56
C LEU A 50 -10.24 8.65 -10.26
N ARG A 51 -10.99 9.69 -9.85
CA ARG A 51 -10.44 11.01 -9.59
C ARG A 51 -9.33 10.95 -8.55
N ARG A 52 -9.50 10.21 -7.46
CA ARG A 52 -8.50 10.13 -6.40
C ARG A 52 -7.25 9.36 -6.83
N GLU A 53 -7.41 8.24 -7.54
CA GLU A 53 -6.26 7.44 -7.99
C GLU A 53 -5.45 8.11 -9.12
N THR A 54 -6.01 9.12 -9.78
CA THR A 54 -5.32 9.98 -10.77
C THR A 54 -4.90 11.34 -10.22
N SER A 55 -5.02 11.56 -8.91
CA SER A 55 -4.73 12.85 -8.28
C SER A 55 -3.57 12.79 -7.30
N LYS A 56 -2.98 13.95 -7.06
CA LYS A 56 -2.11 14.19 -5.90
C LYS A 56 -2.96 14.48 -4.69
N ILE A 57 -2.76 13.70 -3.63
CA ILE A 57 -3.44 13.86 -2.35
C ILE A 57 -2.49 14.52 -1.37
N ASP A 58 -2.98 15.55 -0.69
CA ASP A 58 -2.28 16.14 0.45
C ASP A 58 -2.33 15.16 1.64
N PRO A 59 -1.18 14.72 2.17
CA PRO A 59 -1.15 13.66 3.18
C PRO A 59 -1.69 14.09 4.55
N PHE A 60 -1.84 15.39 4.81
CA PHE A 60 -2.31 15.92 6.10
C PHE A 60 -3.83 16.11 6.11
N SER A 61 -4.37 16.66 5.03
CA SER A 61 -5.79 16.98 4.89
C SER A 61 -6.58 15.93 4.11
N GLY A 62 -5.92 15.08 3.32
CA GLY A 62 -6.57 14.11 2.45
C GLY A 62 -7.28 14.67 1.22
N LYS A 63 -7.16 15.98 1.00
CA LYS A 63 -7.74 16.68 -0.12
C LYS A 63 -6.91 16.47 -1.39
N ILE A 64 -7.59 16.52 -2.53
CA ILE A 64 -6.92 16.59 -3.83
C ILE A 64 -6.31 17.97 -3.98
N VAL A 65 -5.01 18.02 -4.28
CA VAL A 65 -4.25 19.29 -4.43
C VAL A 65 -3.64 19.48 -5.81
N GLY A 66 -3.86 18.54 -6.73
CA GLY A 66 -3.40 18.65 -8.11
C GLY A 66 -3.42 17.32 -8.85
N SER A 67 -2.84 17.32 -10.06
CA SER A 67 -2.60 16.11 -10.84
C SER A 67 -1.54 15.22 -10.17
N GLY A 68 -1.68 13.91 -10.33
CA GLY A 68 -0.76 12.96 -9.72
C GLY A 68 -1.17 11.51 -9.95
N GLY A 69 -0.91 10.66 -8.96
CA GLY A 69 -1.35 9.26 -8.97
C GLY A 69 -0.79 8.44 -10.13
N ILE A 70 -1.62 7.52 -10.65
CA ILE A 70 -1.19 6.56 -11.69
C ILE A 70 -0.77 7.24 -12.99
N LEU A 71 -1.45 8.31 -13.40
CA LEU A 71 -1.15 8.99 -14.66
C LEU A 71 0.26 9.60 -14.61
N TYR A 72 0.55 10.32 -13.54
CA TYR A 72 1.88 10.90 -13.33
C TYR A 72 2.97 9.82 -13.17
N LEU A 73 2.65 8.69 -12.54
CA LEU A 73 3.60 7.58 -12.44
C LEU A 73 3.95 7.01 -13.83
N ARG A 74 2.96 6.88 -14.73
CA ARG A 74 3.17 6.44 -16.12
C ARG A 74 3.96 7.46 -16.94
N GLU A 75 3.73 8.76 -16.71
CA GLU A 75 4.56 9.82 -17.31
C GLU A 75 6.03 9.74 -16.88
N CYS A 76 6.29 9.39 -15.61
CA CYS A 76 7.67 9.20 -15.13
C CYS A 76 8.34 7.95 -15.73
N PHE A 77 7.59 6.91 -16.10
CA PHE A 77 8.12 5.64 -16.60
C PHE A 77 7.39 5.23 -17.89
N PRO A 78 7.58 5.97 -19.00
CA PRO A 78 6.80 5.76 -20.23
C PRO A 78 7.04 4.40 -20.88
N GLU A 79 8.24 3.84 -20.72
CA GLU A 79 8.62 2.53 -21.25
C GLU A 79 8.10 1.35 -20.40
N LYS A 80 7.40 1.61 -19.29
CA LYS A 80 6.93 0.59 -18.34
C LYS A 80 5.43 0.38 -18.46
N ASN A 81 5.02 -0.89 -18.53
CA ASN A 81 3.62 -1.30 -18.41
C ASN A 81 3.20 -1.35 -16.94
N ILE A 82 2.71 -0.23 -16.41
CA ILE A 82 2.26 -0.13 -15.01
C ILE A 82 0.81 -0.62 -14.91
N GLU A 83 0.66 -1.93 -14.71
CA GLU A 83 -0.62 -2.64 -14.69
C GLU A 83 -0.92 -3.32 -13.34
N SER A 84 0.01 -3.26 -12.38
CA SER A 84 -0.18 -3.78 -11.03
C SER A 84 -0.63 -2.70 -10.06
N PHE A 85 -1.59 -3.05 -9.20
CA PHE A 85 -2.17 -2.18 -8.18
C PHE A 85 -2.06 -2.82 -6.80
N ARG A 86 -1.75 -1.99 -5.81
CA ARG A 86 -1.84 -2.33 -4.40
C ARG A 86 -2.59 -1.25 -3.63
N ALA A 87 -3.66 -1.62 -2.97
CA ALA A 87 -4.33 -0.79 -1.97
C ALA A 87 -3.48 -0.65 -0.70
N PRO A 88 -3.60 0.45 0.07
CA PRO A 88 -2.89 0.66 1.33
C PRO A 88 -3.18 -0.39 2.40
N PHE A 89 -4.31 -1.07 2.28
CA PHE A 89 -4.77 -2.13 3.16
C PHE A 89 -5.35 -3.24 2.29
N ASP A 90 -5.78 -4.33 2.90
CA ASP A 90 -6.32 -5.52 2.22
C ASP A 90 -7.75 -5.31 1.69
N TYR A 91 -8.09 -4.12 1.18
CA TYR A 91 -9.48 -3.78 0.88
C TYR A 91 -9.68 -2.90 -0.35
N PHE A 92 -10.82 -3.13 -1.00
CA PHE A 92 -11.38 -2.38 -2.12
C PHE A 92 -12.91 -2.51 -2.10
N LEU A 93 -13.59 -1.71 -2.92
CA LEU A 93 -15.03 -1.78 -3.13
C LEU A 93 -15.34 -2.04 -4.61
N PRO A 94 -16.50 -2.65 -4.96
CA PRO A 94 -16.91 -2.85 -6.35
C PRO A 94 -16.76 -1.62 -7.27
N PRO A 95 -17.22 -0.39 -6.91
CA PRO A 95 -17.01 0.80 -7.75
C PRO A 95 -15.53 1.18 -7.91
N HIS A 96 -14.69 0.90 -6.90
CA HIS A 96 -13.24 1.12 -6.98
C HIS A 96 -12.60 0.13 -7.95
N LEU A 97 -13.00 -1.14 -7.96
CA LEU A 97 -12.50 -2.11 -8.94
C LEU A 97 -12.82 -1.70 -10.38
N GLU A 98 -14.02 -1.16 -10.64
CA GLU A 98 -14.36 -0.64 -11.98
C GLU A 98 -13.52 0.59 -12.35
N ALA A 99 -13.20 1.46 -11.38
CA ALA A 99 -12.24 2.53 -11.58
C ALA A 99 -10.85 1.98 -11.95
N LEU A 100 -10.36 0.96 -11.25
CA LEU A 100 -9.06 0.35 -11.54
C LEU A 100 -9.00 -0.26 -12.94
N LYS A 101 -10.08 -0.93 -13.39
CA LYS A 101 -10.19 -1.45 -14.77
C LYS A 101 -10.14 -0.33 -15.80
N LYS A 102 -10.86 0.77 -15.60
CA LYS A 102 -10.80 1.96 -16.46
C LYS A 102 -9.40 2.58 -16.50
N LEU A 103 -8.65 2.48 -15.40
CA LEU A 103 -7.25 2.89 -15.33
C LEU A 103 -6.29 1.84 -15.90
N ARG A 104 -6.78 0.75 -16.49
CA ARG A 104 -6.01 -0.33 -17.14
C ARG A 104 -5.12 -1.13 -16.18
N PHE A 105 -5.51 -1.24 -14.91
CA PHE A 105 -4.89 -2.23 -14.04
C PHE A 105 -5.38 -3.65 -14.40
N LYS A 106 -4.50 -4.63 -14.24
CA LYS A 106 -4.77 -6.05 -14.47
C LYS A 106 -4.45 -6.92 -13.26
N PHE A 107 -3.48 -6.52 -12.45
CA PHE A 107 -3.00 -7.33 -11.32
C PHE A 107 -3.25 -6.61 -10.00
N ILE A 108 -3.94 -7.26 -9.07
CA ILE A 108 -4.29 -6.72 -7.76
C ILE A 108 -3.52 -7.50 -6.69
N PHE A 109 -2.67 -6.81 -5.94
CA PHE A 109 -1.87 -7.38 -4.84
C PHE A 109 -2.43 -6.93 -3.48
N SER A 110 -3.73 -7.08 -3.29
CA SER A 110 -4.44 -6.60 -2.09
C SER A 110 -5.63 -7.48 -1.78
N GLY A 111 -5.89 -7.67 -0.50
CA GLY A 111 -6.97 -8.53 -0.04
C GLY A 111 -6.46 -9.91 0.36
N ASP A 112 -7.18 -10.52 1.29
CA ASP A 112 -7.02 -11.92 1.67
C ASP A 112 -8.21 -12.70 1.10
N LEU A 113 -8.36 -12.65 -0.23
CA LEU A 113 -9.50 -13.26 -0.92
C LEU A 113 -9.26 -14.70 -1.34
N CYS A 114 -8.01 -15.03 -1.63
CA CYS A 114 -7.64 -16.30 -2.25
C CYS A 114 -6.20 -16.67 -1.93
N GLU A 115 -5.96 -17.97 -1.76
CA GLU A 115 -4.63 -18.54 -1.50
C GLU A 115 -3.81 -18.70 -2.78
N GLU A 116 -4.48 -18.73 -3.93
CA GLU A 116 -3.89 -18.77 -5.28
C GLU A 116 -4.38 -17.58 -6.11
N PRO A 117 -3.68 -17.20 -7.20
CA PRO A 117 -4.16 -16.15 -8.08
C PRO A 117 -5.52 -16.48 -8.71
N VAL A 118 -6.49 -15.57 -8.58
CA VAL A 118 -7.85 -15.73 -9.12
C VAL A 118 -8.17 -14.65 -10.14
N PHE A 119 -8.65 -15.04 -11.31
CA PHE A 119 -9.14 -14.10 -12.33
C PHE A 119 -10.64 -13.82 -12.13
N TYR A 120 -10.99 -12.55 -12.00
CA TYR A 120 -12.37 -12.10 -11.88
C TYR A 120 -12.57 -10.75 -12.60
N LYS A 121 -13.54 -10.71 -13.53
CA LYS A 121 -13.95 -9.51 -14.28
C LYS A 121 -12.81 -8.72 -14.92
N GLY A 122 -11.80 -9.41 -15.48
CA GLY A 122 -10.67 -8.75 -16.15
C GLY A 122 -9.52 -8.35 -15.22
N LEU A 123 -9.59 -8.71 -13.94
CA LEU A 123 -8.54 -8.49 -12.95
C LEU A 123 -8.07 -9.84 -12.39
N THR A 124 -6.77 -9.98 -12.18
CA THR A 124 -6.16 -11.10 -11.46
C THR A 124 -5.83 -10.66 -10.05
N PHE A 125 -6.46 -11.28 -9.07
CA PHE A 125 -6.21 -11.07 -7.64
C PHE A 125 -5.14 -12.03 -7.18
N TYR A 126 -4.06 -11.50 -6.64
CA TYR A 126 -3.00 -12.29 -6.03
C TYR A 126 -3.24 -12.45 -4.52
N PRO A 127 -2.69 -13.52 -3.93
CA PRO A 127 -2.76 -13.74 -2.49
C PRO A 127 -2.18 -12.57 -1.71
N ARG A 128 -2.63 -12.46 -0.45
CA ARG A 128 -2.15 -11.45 0.49
C ARG A 128 -0.63 -11.47 0.59
N ALA A 129 -0.04 -10.26 0.55
CA ALA A 129 1.39 -10.13 0.70
C ALA A 129 1.86 -10.35 2.14
N LEU A 130 2.81 -11.26 2.34
CA LEU A 130 3.47 -11.50 3.62
C LEU A 130 4.53 -10.43 3.87
N PHE A 131 4.36 -9.64 4.92
CA PHE A 131 5.31 -8.58 5.29
C PHE A 131 6.54 -9.17 5.97
N ILE A 132 7.66 -9.20 5.25
CA ILE A 132 8.94 -9.77 5.71
C ILE A 132 9.80 -8.76 6.50
N ASP A 133 9.45 -7.48 6.49
CA ASP A 133 10.10 -6.45 7.31
C ASP A 133 9.65 -6.49 8.79
N GLY A 134 8.42 -6.95 9.06
CA GLY A 134 7.92 -7.24 10.41
C GLY A 134 8.56 -8.48 11.05
N VAL A 135 9.33 -9.24 10.27
CA VAL A 135 10.01 -10.46 10.72
C VAL A 135 11.27 -10.10 11.49
N ALA A 136 12.06 -9.11 11.05
CA ALA A 136 13.24 -8.64 11.77
C ALA A 136 12.91 -8.02 13.14
N SER A 137 11.82 -7.24 13.22
CA SER A 137 11.35 -6.66 14.48
C SER A 137 10.77 -7.70 15.44
N LYS A 138 10.20 -8.79 14.92
CA LYS A 138 9.72 -9.95 15.68
C LYS A 138 10.86 -10.87 16.13
N ILE A 139 11.87 -11.15 15.29
CA ILE A 139 13.08 -11.93 15.68
C ILE A 139 13.75 -11.32 16.90
N LEU A 140 13.83 -9.98 16.98
CA LEU A 140 14.46 -9.28 18.10
C LEU A 140 13.61 -9.30 19.39
N GLN A 141 12.32 -9.65 19.31
CA GLN A 141 11.45 -9.91 20.46
C GLN A 141 11.52 -11.40 20.85
N ILE A 142 12.73 -11.89 21.09
CA ILE A 142 13.05 -13.25 21.54
C ILE A 142 12.33 -13.49 22.88
N ASN A 143 11.10 -14.02 22.78
CA ASN A 143 10.41 -14.87 23.76
C ASN A 143 8.96 -15.23 23.34
N TYR A 144 8.53 -14.95 22.10
CA TYR A 144 7.16 -15.25 21.66
C TYR A 144 7.04 -16.02 20.32
N LEU A 145 8.11 -16.62 19.81
CA LEU A 145 8.18 -17.05 18.39
C LEU A 145 8.81 -18.44 18.16
N SER A 146 8.26 -19.49 18.75
CA SER A 146 8.45 -20.84 18.19
C SER A 146 7.40 -21.20 17.12
N ASN A 147 6.19 -20.60 17.18
CA ASN A 147 5.06 -21.09 16.37
C ASN A 147 4.81 -20.28 15.08
N PHE A 148 5.04 -18.96 15.07
CA PHE A 148 4.70 -18.10 13.92
C PHE A 148 5.55 -18.37 12.64
N TRP A 149 6.80 -18.76 12.82
CA TRP A 149 7.72 -19.05 11.70
C TRP A 149 7.39 -20.36 11.01
N VAL A 150 6.98 -21.36 11.77
CA VAL A 150 6.55 -22.65 11.26
C VAL A 150 5.26 -22.45 10.45
N ASP A 151 4.29 -21.69 10.97
CA ASP A 151 3.02 -21.47 10.28
C ASP A 151 3.19 -20.68 8.96
N SER A 152 3.93 -19.56 8.95
CA SER A 152 4.11 -18.77 7.71
C SER A 152 4.97 -19.48 6.66
N PHE A 153 5.98 -20.27 7.07
CA PHE A 153 6.80 -21.05 6.14
C PHE A 153 6.04 -22.26 5.60
N LEU A 154 5.24 -22.94 6.43
CA LEU A 154 4.38 -24.03 5.99
C LEU A 154 3.25 -23.51 5.08
N GLU A 155 2.59 -22.39 5.42
CA GLU A 155 1.64 -21.72 4.52
C GLU A 155 2.26 -21.38 3.16
N GLY A 156 3.52 -20.90 3.16
CA GLY A 156 4.28 -20.66 1.93
C GLY A 156 4.63 -21.93 1.16
N ALA A 157 4.92 -23.03 1.85
CA ALA A 157 5.31 -24.30 1.24
C ALA A 157 4.15 -25.02 0.53
N TYR A 158 2.91 -24.78 0.97
CA TYR A 158 1.71 -25.34 0.32
C TYR A 158 1.16 -24.45 -0.82
N ARG A 159 1.56 -23.17 -0.89
CA ARG A 159 1.08 -22.25 -1.92
C ARG A 159 1.94 -22.31 -3.17
N ARG A 160 1.29 -22.35 -4.34
CA ARG A 160 1.97 -22.27 -5.64
C ARG A 160 2.60 -20.89 -5.90
N VAL A 161 2.04 -19.84 -5.30
CA VAL A 161 2.51 -18.46 -5.45
C VAL A 161 2.57 -17.81 -4.08
N MET A 162 3.72 -17.22 -3.75
CA MET A 162 3.92 -16.43 -2.54
C MET A 162 4.22 -14.97 -2.92
N VAL A 163 3.50 -14.04 -2.30
CA VAL A 163 3.76 -12.61 -2.45
C VAL A 163 4.41 -12.11 -1.16
N SER A 164 5.60 -11.52 -1.28
CA SER A 164 6.31 -10.93 -0.14
C SER A 164 6.32 -9.41 -0.24
N ALA A 165 6.13 -8.73 0.88
CA ALA A 165 6.12 -7.28 0.99
C ALA A 165 7.19 -6.79 1.95
N LEU A 166 7.78 -5.65 1.62
CA LEU A 166 8.81 -5.01 2.42
C LEU A 166 8.73 -3.49 2.26
N HIS A 167 8.84 -2.76 3.36
CA HIS A 167 9.06 -1.32 3.37
C HIS A 167 10.56 -1.01 3.45
N PRO A 168 11.16 -0.34 2.45
CA PRO A 168 12.57 0.02 2.46
C PRO A 168 12.98 0.82 3.71
N CYS A 169 12.08 1.68 4.22
CA CYS A 169 12.35 2.44 5.42
C CYS A 169 12.57 1.53 6.65
N GLN A 170 11.81 0.44 6.79
CA GLN A 170 11.94 -0.47 7.93
C GLN A 170 13.30 -1.19 7.94
N LEU A 171 13.84 -1.55 6.76
CA LEU A 171 15.19 -2.11 6.66
C LEU A 171 16.27 -1.14 7.11
N VAL A 172 16.16 0.13 6.70
CA VAL A 172 17.15 1.16 7.07
C VAL A 172 17.05 1.50 8.56
N PHE A 173 15.84 1.55 9.13
CA PHE A 173 15.63 1.89 10.54
C PHE A 173 15.99 0.75 11.50
N ASN A 174 15.77 -0.52 11.15
CA ASN A 174 16.11 -1.66 12.01
C ASN A 174 17.62 -1.84 12.24
N ASN A 175 18.47 -1.28 11.37
CA ASN A 175 19.93 -1.28 11.56
C ASN A 175 20.45 -0.19 12.52
N SER A 176 19.57 0.61 13.12
CA SER A 176 19.97 1.63 14.12
C SER A 176 18.92 1.76 15.22
N GLY A 177 19.01 0.91 16.25
CA GLY A 177 18.03 0.81 17.35
C GLY A 177 17.66 2.15 18.02
N GLU A 178 18.59 3.10 18.13
CA GLU A 178 18.30 4.45 18.66
C GLU A 178 17.40 5.31 17.75
N LYS A 179 17.50 5.15 16.42
CA LYS A 179 16.69 5.91 15.47
C LYS A 179 15.27 5.36 15.36
N LEU A 180 15.11 4.04 15.52
CA LEU A 180 13.81 3.38 15.54
C LEU A 180 12.93 3.95 16.66
N LEU A 181 13.45 4.05 17.89
CA LEU A 181 12.74 4.64 19.04
C LEU A 181 12.38 6.11 18.80
N LYS A 182 13.34 6.93 18.35
CA LYS A 182 13.10 8.36 18.04
C LYS A 182 12.05 8.57 16.94
N PHE A 183 11.97 7.69 15.95
CA PHE A 183 10.94 7.74 14.91
C PHE A 183 9.60 7.18 15.40
N HIS A 184 9.60 6.11 16.22
CA HIS A 184 8.42 5.53 16.87
C HIS A 184 7.67 6.59 17.70
N PHE A 185 8.40 7.38 18.48
CA PHE A 185 7.85 8.48 19.27
C PHE A 185 7.60 9.78 18.48
N LYS A 186 7.95 9.84 17.18
CA LYS A 186 7.65 11.00 16.33
C LYS A 186 6.62 10.70 15.23
N ASN A 187 6.20 9.44 15.08
CA ASN A 187 5.20 9.07 14.11
C ASN A 187 3.80 9.47 14.63
N PRO A 188 3.10 10.44 14.00
CA PRO A 188 1.80 10.92 14.47
C PRO A 188 0.69 9.87 14.36
N MET A 189 0.93 8.75 13.67
CA MET A 189 0.01 7.62 13.54
C MET A 189 0.21 6.55 14.62
N TYR A 190 1.11 6.77 15.59
CA TYR A 190 1.38 5.80 16.65
C TYR A 190 0.28 5.83 17.75
N PRO A 191 -0.20 4.68 18.25
CA PRO A 191 -1.35 4.60 19.17
C PRO A 191 -1.20 5.40 20.47
N PHE A 192 0.03 5.62 20.96
CA PHE A 192 0.29 6.41 22.17
C PHE A 192 -0.07 7.90 22.00
N TYR A 193 0.14 8.50 20.81
CA TYR A 193 -0.24 9.90 20.55
C TYR A 193 -1.74 10.08 20.35
N LEU A 194 -2.43 9.04 19.86
CA LEU A 194 -3.89 9.02 19.75
C LEU A 194 -4.56 8.92 21.13
N LYS A 195 -3.93 8.24 22.11
CA LYS A 195 -4.40 8.22 23.50
C LYS A 195 -4.19 9.55 24.23
N GLN A 196 -3.12 10.29 23.96
CA GLN A 196 -2.89 11.59 24.62
C GLN A 196 -3.82 12.72 24.15
N LYS A 197 -4.36 12.65 22.92
CA LYS A 197 -5.35 13.64 22.43
C LYS A 197 -6.81 13.27 22.76
N GLY A 198 -7.02 12.16 23.47
CA GLY A 198 -8.34 11.66 23.86
C GLY A 198 -8.61 11.79 25.36
N SER A 199 -8.25 12.90 26.01
CA SER A 199 -8.96 13.31 27.23
C SER A 199 -10.26 14.00 26.80
N TRP A 200 -11.29 13.18 26.57
CA TRP A 200 -12.66 13.69 26.59
C TRP A 200 -12.89 14.23 28.00
N LYS A 201 -13.02 15.55 28.11
CA LYS A 201 -13.67 16.16 29.26
C LYS A 201 -15.10 15.63 29.27
N THR A 202 -15.38 14.74 30.21
CA THR A 202 -16.73 14.55 30.76
C THR A 202 -17.25 15.85 31.31
#